data_AF-A0A941LI35-F1
#
_entry.id   AF-A0A941LI35-F1
#
_cell.length_a   1.000
_cell.length_b   1.000
_cell.length_c   1.000
_cell.angle_alpha   90.00
_cell.angle_beta   90.00
_cell.angle_gamma   90.00
#
_symmetry.space_group_name_H-M   'P 1'
#
loop_
_entity.id
_entity.type
_entity.pdbx_description
1 polymer ?
#
loop_
_entity_poly.entity_id
_entity_poly.type
_entity_poly.pdbx_seq_one_letter_code
_entity_poly.pdbx_strand_id
1 'polypeptide(L)'
;GYTSDILNRPQDDPMAYRRSSPIEFASNLRDPLLICHGVMDNNVMFQDSARLYERLIELHKDNFSISLYPLDRHGFTNADSWLDEYKRIYKLFEAHLK
;
A
#
# COMPACT_ATOMS: atom_id res chain seq x y z
N GLY A 1 -12.58 -15.44 -11.03
CA GLY A 1 -11.18 -15.05 -10.77
C GLY A 1 -11.16 -14.19 -9.53
N TYR A 2 -10.06 -14.14 -8.79
CA TYR A 2 -10.03 -13.65 -7.39
C TYR A 2 -10.97 -12.46 -7.10
N THR A 3 -10.79 -11.32 -7.76
CA THR A 3 -11.61 -10.12 -7.51
C THR A 3 -13.07 -10.27 -7.94
N SER A 4 -13.35 -10.89 -9.10
CA SER A 4 -14.72 -11.01 -9.61
C SER A 4 -15.60 -11.93 -8.77
N ASP A 5 -14.98 -12.88 -8.08
CA ASP A 5 -15.67 -13.85 -7.23
C ASP A 5 -16.10 -13.23 -5.89
N ILE A 6 -15.55 -12.05 -5.54
CA ILE A 6 -15.83 -11.30 -4.30
C ILE A 6 -16.65 -10.04 -4.58
N LEU A 7 -16.31 -9.27 -5.62
CA LEU A 7 -16.86 -7.94 -5.90
C LEU A 7 -17.80 -7.89 -7.12
N ASN A 8 -18.13 -9.04 -7.71
CA ASN A 8 -18.71 -9.14 -9.06
C ASN A 8 -17.78 -8.59 -10.14
N ARG A 9 -18.23 -8.55 -11.39
CA ARG A 9 -17.43 -7.93 -12.46
C ARG A 9 -17.62 -6.40 -12.42
N PRO A 10 -16.60 -5.61 -12.80
CA PRO A 10 -16.65 -4.15 -12.69
C PRO A 10 -17.69 -3.51 -13.63
N GLN A 11 -18.14 -4.23 -14.66
CA GLN A 11 -19.21 -3.75 -15.55
C GLN A 11 -20.59 -3.95 -14.92
N ASP A 12 -20.72 -4.98 -14.06
CA ASP A 12 -21.97 -5.36 -13.41
C ASP A 12 -22.17 -4.60 -12.09
N ASP A 13 -21.09 -4.38 -11.33
CA ASP A 13 -21.10 -3.63 -10.07
C ASP A 13 -19.89 -2.67 -9.94
N PRO A 14 -19.87 -1.56 -10.69
CA PRO A 14 -18.78 -0.57 -10.59
C PRO A 14 -18.69 0.09 -9.21
N MET A 15 -19.80 0.11 -8.46
CA MET A 15 -19.85 0.71 -7.13
C MET A 15 -19.16 -0.13 -6.06
N ALA A 16 -19.13 -1.46 -6.20
CA ALA A 16 -18.33 -2.33 -5.33
C ALA A 16 -16.85 -1.95 -5.43
N TYR A 17 -16.32 -1.86 -6.66
CA TYR A 17 -14.92 -1.51 -6.92
C TYR A 17 -14.54 -0.12 -6.39
N ARG A 18 -15.40 0.88 -6.58
CA ARG A 18 -15.15 2.23 -6.07
C ARG A 18 -15.09 2.25 -4.54
N ARG A 19 -16.05 1.61 -3.88
CA ARG A 19 -16.14 1.62 -2.41
C ARG A 19 -15.05 0.79 -1.73
N SER A 20 -14.49 -0.21 -2.42
CA SER A 20 -13.42 -1.05 -1.89
C SER A 20 -12.01 -0.55 -2.23
N SER A 21 -11.86 0.52 -3.01
CA SER A 21 -10.54 1.00 -3.45
C SER A 21 -9.96 2.03 -2.47
N PRO A 22 -8.82 1.76 -1.79
CA PRO A 22 -8.25 2.70 -0.80
C PRO A 22 -7.88 4.07 -1.38
N ILE A 23 -7.56 4.14 -2.68
CA ILE A 23 -7.19 5.40 -3.35
C ILE A 23 -8.34 6.42 -3.36
N GLU A 24 -9.59 5.97 -3.34
CA GLU A 24 -10.78 6.83 -3.26
C GLU A 24 -10.91 7.52 -1.89
N PHE A 25 -10.19 7.02 -0.87
CA PHE A 25 -10.22 7.53 0.50
C PHE A 25 -8.90 8.19 0.92
N ALA A 26 -7.95 8.36 0.00
CA ALA A 26 -6.63 8.94 0.31
C ALA A 26 -6.71 10.32 0.98
N SER A 27 -7.73 11.13 0.66
CA SER A 27 -7.98 12.44 1.29
C SER A 27 -8.27 12.35 2.79
N ASN A 28 -8.74 11.19 3.27
CA ASN A 28 -9.07 10.96 4.67
C ASN A 28 -7.86 10.53 5.50
N LEU A 29 -6.67 10.37 4.92
CA LEU A 29 -5.47 10.08 5.69
C LEU A 29 -5.20 11.22 6.70
N ARG A 30 -5.12 10.86 7.99
CA ARG A 30 -4.87 11.77 9.12
C ARG A 30 -3.63 11.35 9.89
N ASP A 31 -3.52 10.05 10.14
CA ASP A 31 -2.42 9.46 10.89
C ASP A 31 -1.22 9.10 10.00
N PRO A 32 -0.03 8.91 10.60
CA PRO A 32 1.17 8.48 9.88
C PRO A 32 1.00 7.15 9.14
N LEU A 33 1.43 7.12 7.87
CA LEU A 33 1.38 5.94 7.01
C LEU A 33 2.78 5.48 6.59
N LEU A 34 3.03 4.18 6.69
CA LEU A 34 4.17 3.50 6.06
C LEU A 34 3.66 2.52 5.02
N ILE A 35 4.09 2.66 3.77
CA ILE A 35 3.85 1.71 2.68
C ILE A 35 5.13 0.90 2.46
N CYS A 36 5.07 -0.43 2.58
CA CYS A 36 6.18 -1.34 2.28
C CYS A 36 5.79 -2.20 1.07
N HIS A 37 6.61 -2.22 0.01
CA HIS A 37 6.25 -2.96 -1.20
C HIS A 37 7.47 -3.54 -1.95
N GLY A 38 7.37 -4.80 -2.39
CA GLY A 38 8.35 -5.46 -3.26
C GLY A 38 8.20 -5.07 -4.73
N VAL A 39 9.24 -4.49 -5.34
CA VAL A 39 9.13 -3.94 -6.71
C VAL A 39 8.95 -5.04 -7.76
N MET A 40 9.36 -6.28 -7.46
CA MET A 40 9.20 -7.44 -8.35
C MET A 40 7.91 -8.23 -8.08
N ASP A 41 6.98 -7.70 -7.28
CA ASP A 41 5.70 -8.34 -7.03
C ASP A 41 4.89 -8.47 -8.32
N ASN A 42 4.53 -9.71 -8.63
CA ASN A 42 3.76 -10.10 -9.80
C ASN A 42 2.36 -10.64 -9.44
N ASN A 43 2.01 -10.63 -8.15
CA ASN A 43 0.69 -10.96 -7.64
C ASN A 43 -0.10 -9.67 -7.34
N VAL A 44 0.50 -8.76 -6.56
CA VAL A 44 -0.01 -7.41 -6.33
C VAL A 44 0.98 -6.43 -6.91
N MET A 45 0.60 -5.78 -7.99
CA MET A 45 1.53 -4.99 -8.79
C MET A 45 1.99 -3.74 -8.05
N PHE A 46 3.29 -3.44 -8.06
CA PHE A 46 3.86 -2.25 -7.42
C PHE A 46 3.17 -0.94 -7.85
N GLN A 47 2.65 -0.90 -9.09
CA GLN A 47 1.87 0.19 -9.65
C GLN A 47 0.72 0.63 -8.74
N ASP A 48 0.11 -0.28 -7.98
CA ASP A 48 -0.98 0.07 -7.05
C ASP A 48 -0.47 0.97 -5.92
N SER A 49 0.70 0.66 -5.35
CA SER A 49 1.32 1.52 -4.33
C SER A 49 1.88 2.81 -4.91
N ALA A 50 2.45 2.78 -6.11
CA ALA A 50 2.91 3.99 -6.80
C ALA A 50 1.76 4.98 -7.07
N ARG A 51 0.59 4.47 -7.50
CA ARG A 51 -0.60 5.31 -7.72
C ARG A 51 -1.14 5.91 -6.43
N LEU A 52 -1.16 5.14 -5.34
CA LEU A 52 -1.57 5.68 -4.04
C LEU A 52 -0.58 6.74 -3.54
N TYR A 53 0.73 6.50 -3.71
CA TYR A 53 1.78 7.44 -3.34
C TYR A 53 1.64 8.77 -4.09
N GLU A 54 1.47 8.73 -5.42
CA GLU A 54 1.22 9.94 -6.22
C GLU A 54 -0.05 10.65 -5.77
N ARG A 55 -1.13 9.91 -5.53
CA ARG A 55 -2.38 10.49 -5.06
C ARG A 55 -2.23 11.23 -3.72
N LEU A 56 -1.41 10.71 -2.81
CA LEU A 56 -1.12 11.37 -1.53
C LEU A 56 -0.29 12.65 -1.73
N ILE A 57 0.62 12.69 -2.70
CA ILE A 57 1.34 13.91 -3.12
C ILE A 57 0.38 14.95 -3.66
N GLU A 58 -0.50 14.58 -4.60
CA GLU A 58 -1.51 15.48 -5.18
C GLU A 58 -2.44 16.10 -4.13
N LEU A 59 -2.67 15.37 -3.04
CA LEU A 59 -3.51 15.80 -1.91
C LEU A 59 -2.72 16.56 -0.84
N HIS A 60 -1.44 16.85 -1.07
CA HIS A 60 -0.53 17.52 -0.14
C HIS A 60 -0.53 16.89 1.26
N LYS A 61 -0.52 15.56 1.32
CA LYS A 61 -0.30 14.84 2.58
C LYS A 61 1.18 14.91 2.93
N ASP A 62 1.49 15.03 4.22
CA ASP A 62 2.88 15.10 4.69
C ASP A 62 3.28 13.90 5.55
N ASN A 63 2.30 13.21 6.13
CA ASN A 63 2.51 12.12 7.10
C ASN A 63 2.50 10.74 6.43
N PHE A 64 3.25 10.56 5.34
CA PHE A 64 3.40 9.25 4.72
C PHE A 64 4.82 8.98 4.24
N SER A 65 5.16 7.70 4.17
CA SER A 65 6.45 7.23 3.65
C SER A 65 6.28 5.94 2.88
N ILE A 66 7.18 5.70 1.92
CA ILE A 66 7.25 4.47 1.14
C ILE A 66 8.63 3.83 1.31
N SER A 67 8.64 2.52 1.54
CA SER A 67 9.82 1.67 1.53
C SER A 67 9.72 0.67 0.39
N LEU A 68 10.69 0.75 -0.52
CA LEU A 68 10.75 -0.08 -1.71
C LEU A 68 11.77 -1.20 -1.49
N TYR A 69 11.38 -2.42 -1.87
CA TYR A 69 12.23 -3.61 -1.79
C TYR A 69 12.47 -4.14 -3.21
N PRO A 70 13.54 -3.70 -3.91
CA PRO A 70 13.68 -3.90 -5.35
C PRO A 70 13.80 -5.36 -5.81
N LEU A 71 14.24 -6.26 -4.92
CA LEU A 71 14.47 -7.68 -5.23
C LEU A 71 13.36 -8.59 -4.71
N ASP A 72 12.45 -8.06 -3.90
CA ASP A 72 11.36 -8.84 -3.30
C ASP A 72 10.11 -8.81 -4.17
N ARG A 73 9.35 -9.91 -4.08
CA ARG A 73 8.05 -10.09 -4.71
C ARG A 73 6.94 -9.80 -3.68
N HIS A 74 5.90 -10.63 -3.65
CA HIS A 74 4.78 -10.50 -2.72
C HIS A 74 5.11 -10.77 -1.24
N GLY A 75 6.25 -11.41 -0.97
CA GLY A 75 6.73 -11.66 0.40
C GLY A 75 8.19 -11.28 0.54
N PHE A 76 8.56 -10.78 1.71
CA PHE A 76 9.94 -10.50 2.07
C PHE A 76 10.63 -11.81 2.44
N THR A 77 11.55 -12.25 1.58
CA THR A 77 12.31 -13.50 1.77
C THR A 77 13.80 -13.23 1.99
N ASN A 78 14.27 -12.07 1.55
CA ASN A 78 15.61 -11.60 1.87
C ASN A 78 15.66 -11.11 3.33
N ALA A 79 16.62 -11.62 4.11
CA ALA A 79 16.78 -11.30 5.52
C ALA A 79 17.01 -9.79 5.76
N ASP A 80 17.71 -9.10 4.86
CA ASP A 80 17.96 -7.65 4.97
C ASP A 80 16.67 -6.86 4.76
N SER A 81 15.86 -7.21 3.75
CA SER A 81 14.55 -6.60 3.50
C SER A 81 13.62 -6.82 4.70
N TRP A 82 13.60 -8.05 5.23
CA TRP A 82 12.77 -8.40 6.37
C TRP A 82 13.16 -7.63 7.63
N LEU A 83 14.46 -7.50 7.91
CA LEU A 83 14.96 -6.71 9.02
C LEU A 83 14.63 -5.21 8.87
N ASP A 84 14.80 -4.64 7.68
CA ASP A 84 14.50 -3.23 7.43
C ASP A 84 13.00 -2.93 7.58
N GLU A 85 12.13 -3.77 7.01
CA GLU A 85 10.67 -3.66 7.15
C GLU A 85 10.26 -3.59 8.62
N TYR A 86 10.66 -4.57 9.43
CA TYR A 86 10.33 -4.61 10.86
C TYR A 86 10.91 -3.43 11.64
N LYS A 87 12.12 -2.97 11.30
CA LYS A 87 12.71 -1.78 11.93
C LYS A 87 11.91 -0.51 11.62
N ARG A 88 11.39 -0.37 10.41
CA ARG A 88 10.56 0.79 10.03
C ARG A 88 9.19 0.74 10.68
N ILE A 89 8.57 -0.43 10.72
CA ILE A 89 7.33 -0.69 11.45
C ILE A 89 7.53 -0.30 12.92
N TYR A 90 8.55 -0.85 13.58
CA TYR A 90 8.85 -0.53 14.98
C TYR A 90 9.02 0.98 15.20
N LYS A 91 9.80 1.67 14.37
CA LYS A 91 9.98 3.13 14.47
C LYS A 91 8.66 3.91 14.33
N LEU A 92 7.78 3.50 13.42
CA LEU A 92 6.46 4.14 13.25
C LEU A 92 5.65 4.01 14.54
N PHE A 93 5.57 2.81 15.12
CA PHE A 93 4.85 2.58 16.37
C PHE A 93 5.46 3.35 17.54
N GLU A 94 6.79 3.33 17.69
CA GLU A 94 7.51 4.05 18.75
C GLU A 94 7.26 5.56 18.71
N ALA A 95 7.12 6.14 17.52
CA ALA A 95 6.95 7.58 17.34
C ALA A 95 5.50 8.05 17.51
N HIS A 96 4.51 7.17 17.32
CA HIS A 96 3.12 7.59 17.12
C HIS A 96 2.08 6.84 17.96
N LEU A 97 2.44 5.77 18.67
CA LEU A 97 1.49 4.92 19.40
C LEU A 97 1.90 4.61 20.85
N LYS A 98 2.95 5.26 21.37
CA LYS A 98 3.31 5.20 22.78
C LYS A 98 2.47 6.13 23.65
#